data_AF-A0A1Y3GJB2-F1
#
_entry.id   AF-A0A1Y3GJB2-F1
#
_cell.length_a   1.000
_cell.length_b   1.000
_cell.length_c   1.000
_cell.angle_alpha   90.00
_cell.angle_beta   90.00
_cell.angle_gamma   90.00
#
_symmetry.space_group_name_H-M   'P 1'
#
loop_
_entity.id
_entity.type
_entity.pdbx_description
1 polymer ?
#
loop_
_entity_poly.entity_id
_entity_poly.type
_entity_poly.pdbx_seq_one_letter_code
_entity_poly.pdbx_strand_id
1 'polypeptide(L)'
;MLWNILLSCFLAIGVFICLWVGFLGYVYLFMRFILFWVFGCLLYVYGLVGFVMNFDSYLRELWFVFLVGFGGFFGACLRYIFDLWVGGLGSTLIVNSLGSFLLSLVVYYSLVRKSLSEGFVVLVATGVLSSFTTYSTFILQSFTANPVVLVLNILGNYGFGLLGAYLGKLLIRRFGGI
;
A
#
# COMPACT_ATOMS: atom_id res chain seq x y z
N MET A 1 16.33 8.17 21.09
CA MET A 1 15.39 8.48 19.99
C MET A 1 15.25 7.31 19.03
N LEU A 2 16.32 6.84 18.36
CA LEU A 2 16.26 5.69 17.44
C LEU A 2 15.72 4.39 18.07
N TRP A 3 16.12 4.09 19.31
CA TRP A 3 15.62 2.92 20.07
C TRP A 3 14.10 2.95 20.27
N ASN A 4 13.53 4.11 20.59
CA ASN A 4 12.08 4.24 20.78
C ASN A 4 11.32 4.08 19.46
N ILE A 5 11.88 4.56 18.34
CA ILE A 5 11.31 4.37 17.00
C ILE A 5 11.30 2.88 16.64
N LEU A 6 12.43 2.19 16.82
CA LEU A 6 12.52 0.75 16.56
C LEU A 6 11.57 -0.05 17.44
N LEU A 7 11.45 0.32 18.72
CA LEU A 7 10.52 -0.31 19.65
C LEU A 7 9.05 -0.06 19.28
N SER A 8 8.69 1.16 18.88
CA SER A 8 7.34 1.48 18.40
C SER A 8 7.02 0.74 17.10
N CYS A 9 7.96 0.65 16.15
CA CYS A 9 7.80 -0.16 14.95
C CYS A 9 7.68 -1.65 15.30
N PHE A 10 8.48 -2.17 16.22
CA PHE A 10 8.44 -3.57 16.64
C PHE A 10 7.13 -3.93 17.36
N LEU A 11 6.65 -3.07 18.26
CA LEU A 11 5.34 -3.21 18.89
C LEU A 11 4.22 -3.13 17.86
N ALA A 12 4.34 -2.23 16.88
CA ALA A 12 3.38 -2.13 15.78
C ALA A 12 3.41 -3.36 14.86
N ILE A 13 4.57 -4.01 14.65
CA ILE A 13 4.68 -5.32 13.98
C ILE A 13 3.92 -6.37 14.79
N GLY A 14 4.14 -6.41 16.12
CA GLY A 14 3.44 -7.36 17.00
C GLY A 14 1.93 -7.18 16.99
N VAL A 15 1.44 -5.94 17.09
CA VAL A 15 0.01 -5.61 17.00
C VAL A 15 -0.54 -5.91 15.61
N PHE A 16 0.21 -5.58 14.55
CA PHE A 16 -0.17 -5.91 13.18
C PHE A 16 -0.31 -7.42 13.03
N ILE A 17 0.68 -8.23 13.42
CA ILE A 17 0.62 -9.70 13.37
C ILE A 17 -0.56 -10.21 14.19
N CYS A 18 -0.80 -9.73 15.41
CA CYS A 18 -1.93 -10.18 16.23
C CYS A 18 -3.29 -9.84 15.60
N LEU A 19 -3.46 -8.62 15.09
CA LEU A 19 -4.68 -8.20 14.41
C LEU A 19 -4.86 -8.91 13.07
N TRP A 20 -3.78 -9.18 12.34
CA TRP A 20 -3.81 -9.86 11.05
C TRP A 20 -4.05 -11.36 11.18
N VAL A 21 -3.43 -12.02 12.16
CA VAL A 21 -3.70 -13.44 12.49
C VAL A 21 -5.12 -13.58 13.02
N GLY A 22 -5.59 -12.62 13.82
CA GLY A 22 -6.99 -12.56 14.26
C GLY A 22 -7.96 -12.34 13.11
N PHE A 23 -7.65 -11.43 12.19
CA PHE A 23 -8.45 -11.15 11.00
C PHE A 23 -8.46 -12.32 10.01
N LEU A 24 -7.30 -12.91 9.70
CA LEU A 24 -7.19 -14.13 8.90
C LEU A 24 -7.93 -15.30 9.55
N GLY A 25 -7.82 -15.46 10.86
CA GLY A 25 -8.54 -16.48 11.62
C GLY A 25 -10.05 -16.26 11.57
N TYR A 26 -10.51 -15.02 11.68
CA TYR A 26 -11.92 -14.66 11.58
C TYR A 26 -12.45 -14.85 10.16
N VAL A 27 -11.72 -14.40 9.14
CA VAL A 27 -12.05 -14.63 7.73
C VAL A 27 -12.05 -16.12 7.42
N TYR A 28 -11.08 -16.89 7.90
CA TYR A 28 -11.04 -18.34 7.73
C TYR A 28 -12.19 -19.07 8.45
N LEU A 29 -12.54 -18.69 9.68
CA LEU A 29 -13.68 -19.26 10.41
C LEU A 29 -15.02 -18.89 9.78
N PHE A 30 -15.19 -17.63 9.41
CA PHE A 30 -16.36 -17.13 8.69
C PHE A 30 -16.50 -17.80 7.32
N MET A 31 -15.39 -17.99 6.60
CA MET A 31 -15.36 -18.75 5.36
C MET A 31 -15.60 -20.23 5.59
N ARG A 32 -15.09 -20.88 6.64
CA ARG A 32 -15.46 -22.27 6.98
C ARG A 32 -16.95 -22.38 7.29
N PHE A 33 -17.53 -21.39 7.95
CA PHE A 33 -18.96 -21.37 8.26
C PHE A 33 -19.81 -21.21 6.99
N ILE A 34 -19.45 -20.26 6.11
CA ILE A 34 -20.08 -20.09 4.80
C ILE A 34 -19.87 -21.33 3.94
N LEU A 35 -18.65 -21.86 3.84
CA LEU A 35 -18.35 -23.06 3.07
C LEU A 35 -19.10 -24.26 3.62
N PHE A 36 -19.23 -24.45 4.94
CA PHE A 36 -20.03 -25.55 5.50
C PHE A 36 -21.52 -25.43 5.13
N TRP A 37 -22.07 -24.21 5.14
CA TRP A 37 -23.47 -23.95 4.78
C TRP A 37 -23.72 -24.05 3.27
N VAL A 38 -22.81 -23.50 2.46
CA VAL A 38 -22.86 -23.43 1.00
C VAL A 38 -22.51 -24.78 0.38
N PHE A 39 -21.50 -25.51 0.90
CA PHE A 39 -21.16 -26.87 0.48
C PHE A 39 -22.19 -27.90 0.90
N GLY A 40 -22.80 -27.77 2.08
CA GLY A 40 -23.92 -28.62 2.50
C GLY A 40 -25.09 -28.58 1.53
N CYS A 41 -25.34 -27.42 0.90
CA CYS A 41 -26.41 -27.24 -0.09
C CYS A 41 -25.98 -27.50 -1.56
N LEU A 42 -24.71 -27.26 -1.94
CA LEU A 42 -24.22 -27.38 -3.33
C LEU A 42 -23.60 -28.74 -3.70
N LEU A 43 -23.10 -29.52 -2.74
CA LEU A 43 -22.67 -30.91 -2.99
C LEU A 43 -23.80 -31.80 -3.49
N TYR A 44 -25.06 -31.39 -3.29
CA TYR A 44 -26.23 -32.09 -3.80
C TYR A 44 -26.47 -31.87 -5.30
N VAL A 45 -25.85 -30.86 -5.94
CA VAL A 45 -26.20 -30.48 -7.33
C VAL A 45 -25.00 -30.35 -8.29
N TYR A 46 -23.83 -29.83 -7.88
CA TYR A 46 -22.72 -29.62 -8.84
C TYR A 46 -21.32 -29.75 -8.23
N GLY A 47 -20.73 -30.94 -8.39
CA GLY A 47 -19.34 -31.13 -8.82
C GLY A 47 -18.18 -30.60 -7.96
N LEU A 48 -17.36 -31.53 -7.46
CA LEU A 48 -16.04 -31.33 -6.83
C LEU A 48 -15.10 -30.34 -7.57
N VAL A 49 -15.27 -30.15 -8.89
CA VAL A 49 -14.39 -29.33 -9.75
C VAL A 49 -14.62 -27.83 -9.58
N GLY A 50 -15.86 -27.39 -9.31
CA GLY A 50 -16.18 -25.97 -9.07
C GLY A 50 -15.66 -25.45 -7.72
N PHE A 51 -15.47 -26.36 -6.75
CA PHE A 51 -14.88 -26.02 -5.45
C PHE A 51 -13.38 -25.77 -5.53
N VAL A 52 -12.65 -26.64 -6.24
CA VAL A 52 -11.19 -26.56 -6.35
C VAL A 52 -10.75 -25.29 -7.09
N MET A 53 -11.41 -24.91 -8.18
CA MET A 53 -11.09 -23.64 -8.89
C MET A 53 -11.43 -22.38 -8.09
N ASN A 54 -12.39 -22.44 -7.16
CA ASN A 54 -12.70 -21.33 -6.27
C ASN A 54 -11.62 -21.17 -5.19
N PHE A 55 -11.11 -22.27 -4.65
CA PHE A 55 -10.17 -22.26 -3.54
C PHE A 55 -8.84 -21.57 -3.86
N ASP A 56 -8.24 -21.85 -5.03
CA ASP A 56 -7.00 -21.18 -5.45
C ASP A 56 -7.20 -19.67 -5.70
N SER A 57 -8.37 -19.29 -6.20
CA SER A 57 -8.75 -17.89 -6.40
C SER A 57 -8.88 -17.15 -5.07
N TYR A 58 -9.53 -17.78 -4.08
CA TYR A 58 -9.62 -17.25 -2.71
C TYR A 58 -8.24 -17.09 -2.05
N LEU A 59 -7.35 -18.09 -2.17
CA LEU A 59 -6.01 -17.99 -1.62
C LEU A 59 -5.21 -16.85 -2.26
N ARG A 60 -5.37 -16.61 -3.56
CA ARG A 60 -4.76 -15.48 -4.26
C ARG A 60 -5.28 -14.14 -3.74
N GLU A 61 -6.59 -14.00 -3.54
CA GLU A 61 -7.16 -12.77 -2.97
C GLU A 61 -6.65 -12.52 -1.54
N LEU A 62 -6.70 -13.54 -0.67
CA LEU A 62 -6.15 -13.45 0.69
C LEU A 62 -4.67 -13.08 0.67
N TRP A 63 -3.90 -13.64 -0.26
CA TRP A 63 -2.50 -13.30 -0.45
C TRP A 63 -2.31 -11.83 -0.85
N PHE A 64 -3.11 -11.30 -1.78
CA PHE A 64 -3.03 -9.87 -2.14
C PHE A 64 -3.43 -8.95 -0.99
N VAL A 65 -4.47 -9.30 -0.22
CA VAL A 65 -4.83 -8.55 0.99
C VAL A 65 -3.66 -8.54 1.99
N PHE A 66 -2.97 -9.68 2.15
CA PHE A 66 -1.78 -9.78 3.00
C PHE A 66 -0.65 -8.88 2.51
N LEU A 67 -0.36 -8.90 1.21
CA LEU A 67 0.66 -8.04 0.62
C LEU A 67 0.32 -6.55 0.76
N VAL A 68 -0.93 -6.15 0.55
CA VAL A 68 -1.37 -4.76 0.76
C VAL A 68 -1.20 -4.36 2.22
N GLY A 69 -1.66 -5.19 3.16
CA GLY A 69 -1.55 -4.91 4.59
C GLY A 69 -0.09 -4.81 5.05
N PHE A 70 0.72 -5.79 4.65
CA PHE A 70 2.15 -5.85 5.00
C PHE A 70 2.91 -4.67 4.39
N GLY A 71 2.71 -4.38 3.11
CA GLY A 71 3.30 -3.21 2.48
C GLY A 71 2.84 -1.91 3.14
N GLY A 72 1.54 -1.78 3.40
CA GLY A 72 0.95 -0.61 4.05
C GLY A 72 1.52 -0.32 5.42
N PHE A 73 1.79 -1.36 6.21
CA PHE A 73 2.51 -1.26 7.48
C PHE A 73 3.87 -0.57 7.31
N PHE A 74 4.73 -1.06 6.40
CA PHE A 74 6.04 -0.43 6.16
C PHE A 74 5.92 0.98 5.61
N GLY A 75 4.98 1.22 4.68
CA GLY A 75 4.73 2.54 4.13
C GLY A 75 4.38 3.57 5.20
N ALA A 76 3.45 3.21 6.10
CA ALA A 76 3.05 4.06 7.21
C ALA A 76 4.18 4.30 8.22
N CYS A 77 4.97 3.27 8.56
CA CYS A 77 6.15 3.42 9.41
C CYS A 77 7.19 4.35 8.78
N LEU A 78 7.48 4.22 7.49
CA LEU A 78 8.40 5.11 6.79
C LEU A 78 7.90 6.54 6.81
N ARG A 79 6.62 6.78 6.49
CA ARG A 79 6.04 8.13 6.56
C ARG A 79 6.14 8.72 7.95
N TYR A 80 5.87 7.93 8.99
CA TYR A 80 6.02 8.36 10.38
C TYR A 80 7.46 8.73 10.70
N ILE A 81 8.44 7.95 10.23
CA ILE A 81 9.85 8.30 10.38
C ILE A 81 10.13 9.65 9.71
N PHE A 82 9.75 9.87 8.45
CA PHE A 82 9.93 11.17 7.78
C PHE A 82 9.32 12.35 8.56
N ASP A 83 8.15 12.13 9.17
CA ASP A 83 7.51 13.13 10.02
C ASP A 83 8.29 13.44 11.31
N LEU A 84 8.97 12.45 11.90
CA LEU A 84 9.85 12.68 13.04
C LEU A 84 11.12 13.46 12.69
N TRP A 85 11.66 13.29 11.48
CA TRP A 85 12.91 13.94 11.07
C TRP A 85 12.69 15.35 10.51
N VAL A 86 11.67 15.52 9.67
CA VAL A 86 11.40 16.80 8.97
C VAL A 86 10.24 17.55 9.62
N GLY A 87 9.16 16.83 9.93
CA GLY A 87 7.93 17.39 10.49
C GLY A 87 7.12 18.27 9.55
N GLY A 88 5.85 18.48 9.93
CA GLY A 88 4.97 19.48 9.35
C GLY A 88 4.72 19.32 7.84
N LEU A 89 4.57 20.45 7.16
CA LEU A 89 4.25 20.51 5.72
C LEU A 89 5.38 19.93 4.86
N GLY A 90 6.64 20.11 5.27
CA GLY A 90 7.81 19.65 4.55
C GLY A 90 7.91 18.13 4.48
N SER A 91 7.63 17.44 5.59
CA SER A 91 7.55 15.98 5.63
C SER A 91 6.53 15.45 4.63
N THR A 92 5.30 15.98 4.67
CA THR A 92 4.21 15.56 3.79
C THR A 92 4.55 15.79 2.32
N LEU A 93 5.14 16.94 1.98
CA LEU A 93 5.57 17.25 0.62
C LEU A 93 6.63 16.25 0.13
N ILE A 94 7.63 15.93 0.96
CA ILE A 94 8.71 14.99 0.61
C ILE A 94 8.15 13.60 0.39
N VAL A 95 7.34 13.07 1.32
CA VAL A 95 6.80 11.70 1.19
C VAL A 95 5.87 11.58 -0.01
N ASN A 96 5.03 12.59 -0.28
CA ASN A 96 4.15 12.60 -1.45
C ASN A 96 4.92 12.68 -2.77
N SER A 97 5.95 13.54 -2.84
CA SER A 97 6.76 13.72 -4.05
C SER A 97 7.63 12.49 -4.34
N LEU A 98 8.33 11.99 -3.32
CA LEU A 98 9.16 10.79 -3.43
C LEU A 98 8.30 9.56 -3.71
N GLY A 99 7.16 9.44 -3.04
CA GLY A 99 6.21 8.35 -3.27
C GLY A 99 5.66 8.35 -4.70
N SER A 100 5.32 9.52 -5.24
CA SER A 100 4.87 9.66 -6.63
C SER A 100 5.96 9.27 -7.65
N PHE A 101 7.21 9.65 -7.39
CA PHE A 101 8.37 9.23 -8.18
C PHE A 101 8.55 7.71 -8.18
N LEU A 102 8.62 7.10 -6.99
CA LEU A 102 8.80 5.66 -6.83
C LEU A 102 7.61 4.87 -7.40
N LEU A 103 6.39 5.39 -7.25
CA LEU A 103 5.18 4.76 -7.78
C LEU A 103 5.22 4.72 -9.30
N SER A 104 5.63 5.82 -9.93
CA SER A 104 5.82 5.86 -11.38
C SER A 104 6.89 4.88 -11.84
N LEU A 105 8.02 4.76 -11.12
CA LEU A 105 9.05 3.76 -11.46
C LEU A 105 8.47 2.35 -11.47
N VAL A 106 7.78 1.95 -10.41
CA VAL A 106 7.23 0.59 -10.27
C VAL A 106 6.17 0.30 -11.33
N VAL A 107 5.18 1.20 -11.46
CA VAL A 107 4.06 1.01 -12.39
C VAL A 107 4.54 1.05 -13.84
N TYR A 108 5.36 2.04 -14.22
CA TYR A 108 5.82 2.18 -15.59
C TYR A 108 6.77 1.04 -15.99
N TYR A 109 7.65 0.61 -15.07
CA TYR A 109 8.50 -0.56 -15.32
C TYR A 109 7.68 -1.84 -15.49
N SER A 110 6.65 -2.04 -14.67
CA SER A 110 5.71 -3.18 -14.81
C SER A 110 5.04 -3.18 -16.18
N LEU A 111 4.55 -2.03 -16.64
CA LEU A 111 3.88 -1.89 -17.94
C LEU A 111 4.80 -2.18 -19.13
N VAL A 112 6.04 -1.71 -19.07
CA VAL A 112 7.01 -1.87 -20.18
C VAL A 112 7.58 -3.28 -20.22
N ARG A 113 8.17 -3.73 -19.12
CA ARG A 113 9.01 -4.95 -19.11
C ARG A 113 8.19 -6.20 -18.82
N LYS A 114 6.98 -6.05 -18.25
CA LYS A 114 6.10 -7.15 -17.80
C LYS A 114 6.81 -8.22 -16.97
N SER A 115 7.95 -7.87 -16.37
CA SER A 115 8.83 -8.79 -15.66
C SER A 115 8.61 -8.76 -14.15
N LEU A 116 7.86 -7.77 -13.64
CA LEU A 116 7.46 -7.72 -12.23
C LEU A 116 6.24 -8.61 -12.03
N SER A 117 6.27 -9.43 -10.98
CA SER A 117 5.10 -10.21 -10.59
C SER A 117 3.99 -9.29 -10.11
N GLU A 118 2.74 -9.70 -10.33
CA GLU A 118 1.55 -8.99 -9.87
C GLU A 118 1.60 -8.74 -8.36
N GLY A 119 1.98 -9.76 -7.57
CA GLY A 119 2.15 -9.64 -6.12
C GLY A 119 3.16 -8.58 -5.72
N PHE A 120 4.28 -8.44 -6.43
CA PHE A 120 5.26 -7.39 -6.13
C PHE A 120 4.67 -5.99 -6.37
N VAL A 121 3.95 -5.80 -7.47
CA VAL A 121 3.28 -4.53 -7.75
C VAL A 121 2.24 -4.22 -6.68
N VAL A 122 1.42 -5.20 -6.28
CA VAL A 122 0.44 -5.05 -5.20
C VAL A 122 1.11 -4.68 -3.87
N LEU A 123 2.17 -5.38 -3.48
CA LEU A 123 2.92 -5.11 -2.25
C LEU A 123 3.49 -3.68 -2.23
N VAL A 124 4.18 -3.28 -3.30
CA VAL A 124 4.95 -2.03 -3.32
C VAL A 124 4.09 -0.84 -3.71
N ALA A 125 3.35 -0.90 -4.82
CA ALA A 125 2.53 0.20 -5.29
C ALA A 125 1.30 0.40 -4.39
N THR A 126 0.50 -0.65 -4.23
CA THR A 126 -0.77 -0.58 -3.51
C THR A 126 -0.60 -0.65 -1.99
N GLY A 127 0.40 -1.39 -1.49
CA GLY A 127 0.72 -1.43 -0.05
C GLY A 127 1.61 -0.27 0.39
N VAL A 128 2.91 -0.39 0.11
CA VAL A 128 3.94 0.53 0.64
C VAL A 128 3.69 1.98 0.21
N LEU A 129 3.59 2.24 -1.09
CA LEU A 129 3.58 3.60 -1.61
C LEU A 129 2.25 4.32 -1.35
N SER A 130 1.13 3.60 -1.34
CA SER A 130 -0.18 4.18 -0.96
C SER A 130 -0.21 4.66 0.49
N SER A 131 0.46 3.94 1.41
CA SER A 131 0.49 4.26 2.84
C SER A 131 1.65 5.21 3.21
N PHE A 132 2.71 5.20 2.41
CA PHE A 132 3.83 6.14 2.50
C PHE A 132 3.43 7.55 2.08
N THR A 133 2.59 7.67 1.05
CA THR A 133 1.97 8.95 0.67
C THR A 133 0.72 9.22 1.51
N THR A 134 0.27 10.47 1.58
CA THR A 134 -0.92 10.85 2.35
C THR A 134 -1.63 12.06 1.75
N TYR A 135 -2.91 11.88 1.43
CA TYR A 135 -3.78 12.97 0.99
C TYR A 135 -4.45 13.65 2.18
N SER A 136 -4.89 12.89 3.19
CA SER A 136 -5.60 13.42 4.35
C SER A 136 -4.75 14.38 5.17
N THR A 137 -3.48 14.03 5.43
CA THR A 137 -2.54 14.91 6.14
C THR A 137 -2.23 16.17 5.32
N PHE A 138 -2.01 16.01 4.01
CA PHE A 138 -1.78 17.13 3.08
C PHE A 138 -2.93 18.14 3.12
N ILE A 139 -4.17 17.67 3.00
CA ILE A 139 -5.35 18.52 3.05
C ILE A 139 -5.49 19.19 4.41
N LEU A 140 -5.40 18.42 5.50
CA LEU A 140 -5.53 18.96 6.86
C LEU A 140 -4.49 20.06 7.10
N GLN A 141 -3.22 19.81 6.80
CA GLN A 141 -2.15 20.79 6.98
C GLN A 141 -2.35 22.04 6.11
N SER A 142 -2.92 21.89 4.92
CA SER A 142 -3.22 23.02 4.03
C SER A 142 -4.33 23.90 4.62
N PHE A 143 -5.42 23.31 5.10
CA PHE A 143 -6.56 24.05 5.66
C PHE A 143 -6.29 24.68 7.03
N THR A 144 -5.37 24.13 7.81
CA THR A 144 -4.96 24.71 9.10
C THR A 144 -3.88 25.78 8.96
N ALA A 145 -3.29 25.94 7.77
CA ALA A 145 -2.27 26.95 7.50
C ALA A 145 -2.89 28.30 7.09
N ASN A 146 -2.07 29.34 7.07
CA ASN A 146 -2.50 30.63 6.52
C ASN A 146 -2.76 30.53 5.00
N PRO A 147 -3.54 31.46 4.41
CA PRO A 147 -3.96 31.36 3.01
C PRO A 147 -2.81 31.26 1.99
N VAL A 148 -1.68 31.93 2.26
CA VAL A 148 -0.51 31.88 1.37
C VAL A 148 0.13 30.50 1.40
N VAL A 149 0.35 29.95 2.60
CA VAL A 149 0.93 28.62 2.79
C VAL A 149 0.00 27.52 2.27
N LEU A 150 -1.32 27.69 2.41
CA LEU A 150 -2.31 26.79 1.80
C LEU A 150 -2.09 26.68 0.30
N VAL A 151 -2.03 27.81 -0.41
CA VAL A 151 -1.85 27.84 -1.87
C VAL A 151 -0.50 27.23 -2.24
N LEU A 152 0.58 27.59 -1.55
CA LEU A 152 1.91 27.05 -1.81
C LEU A 152 1.99 25.55 -1.56
N ASN A 153 1.35 25.03 -0.51
CA ASN A 153 1.38 23.61 -0.19
C ASN A 153 0.60 22.79 -1.22
N ILE A 154 -0.54 23.31 -1.71
CA ILE A 154 -1.31 22.69 -2.79
C ILE A 154 -0.49 22.64 -4.08
N LEU A 155 0.05 23.78 -4.52
CA LEU A 155 0.87 23.86 -5.73
C LEU A 155 2.13 23.01 -5.60
N GLY A 156 2.74 22.98 -4.43
CA GLY A 156 3.90 22.15 -4.13
C GLY A 156 3.58 20.67 -4.26
N ASN A 157 2.57 20.16 -3.56
CA ASN A 157 2.25 18.73 -3.58
C ASN A 157 1.88 18.24 -4.98
N TYR A 158 1.05 18.99 -5.71
CA TYR A 158 0.71 18.61 -7.09
C TYR A 158 1.89 18.80 -8.04
N GLY A 159 2.61 19.94 -7.95
CA GLY A 159 3.74 20.25 -8.83
C GLY A 159 4.89 19.25 -8.67
N PHE A 160 5.36 19.04 -7.45
CA PHE A 160 6.44 18.09 -7.16
C PHE A 160 5.99 16.63 -7.28
N GLY A 161 4.73 16.30 -6.99
CA GLY A 161 4.17 14.97 -7.23
C GLY A 161 4.15 14.61 -8.73
N LEU A 162 3.65 15.52 -9.57
CA LEU A 162 3.65 15.35 -11.04
C LEU A 162 5.07 15.31 -11.60
N LEU A 163 5.95 16.20 -11.14
CA LEU A 163 7.36 16.19 -11.53
C LEU A 163 8.03 14.87 -11.16
N GLY A 164 7.81 14.39 -9.94
CA GLY A 164 8.30 13.09 -9.47
C GLY A 164 7.82 11.96 -10.37
N ALA A 165 6.53 11.88 -10.66
CA ALA A 165 6.00 10.87 -11.57
C ALA A 165 6.60 10.97 -12.98
N TYR A 166 6.76 12.19 -13.51
CA TYR A 166 7.39 12.40 -14.81
C TYR A 166 8.85 11.94 -14.85
N LEU A 167 9.64 12.29 -13.82
CA LEU A 167 11.04 11.87 -13.69
C LEU A 167 11.17 10.36 -13.56
N GLY A 168 10.27 9.71 -12.81
CA GLY A 168 10.22 8.24 -12.70
C GLY A 168 10.02 7.59 -14.07
N LYS A 169 9.01 8.03 -14.82
CA LYS A 169 8.79 7.59 -16.20
C LYS A 169 10.02 7.79 -17.09
N LEU A 170 10.65 8.97 -17.04
CA LEU A 170 11.83 9.27 -17.85
C LEU A 170 13.00 8.34 -17.54
N LEU A 171 13.22 8.05 -16.25
CA LEU A 171 14.30 7.17 -15.82
C LEU A 171 14.12 5.76 -16.38
N ILE A 172 12.90 5.21 -16.32
CA ILE A 172 12.62 3.89 -16.92
C ILE A 172 12.76 3.92 -18.44
N ARG A 173 12.36 4.99 -19.14
CA ARG A 173 12.60 5.10 -20.59
C ARG A 173 14.10 5.05 -20.91
N ARG A 174 14.89 5.87 -20.20
CA ARG A 174 16.33 6.00 -20.46
C ARG A 174 17.12 4.73 -20.18
N PHE A 175 16.85 4.04 -19.07
CA PHE A 175 17.62 2.85 -18.65
C PHE A 175 16.94 1.53 -18.96
N GLY A 176 15.64 1.53 -19.23
CA GLY A 176 14.87 0.35 -19.64
C GLY A 176 15.07 -0.06 -21.10
N GLY A 177 15.84 0.73 -21.86
CA GLY A 177 16.18 0.45 -23.27
C GLY A 177 15.01 0.62 -24.23
N ILE A 178 14.17 1.65 -24.02
CA ILE A 178 12.99 1.98 -24.84
C ILE A 178 13.16 3.33 -25.55
#